data_AF-A0A1S0TPJ2-F1
#
_entry.id   AF-A0A1S0TPJ2-F1
#
_cell.length_a   1.000
_cell.length_b   1.000
_cell.length_c   1.000
_cell.angle_alpha   90.00
_cell.angle_beta   90.00
_cell.angle_gamma   90.00
#
_symmetry.space_group_name_H-M   'P 1'
#
loop_
_entity.id
_entity.type
_entity.pdbx_description
1 polymer ?
#
loop_
_entity_poly.entity_id
_entity_poly.type
_entity_poly.pdbx_seq_one_letter_code
_entity_poly.pdbx_strand_id
1 'polypeptide(L)'
;MQSITSNKFIKILLKPIQLWSYFYYQWPRLCIVVATLSWLIAQWYFTYIEFGLVFFVSSLFVFLFINLGKRKSNELSAYSVFNPQCERLPGTLTAAHFETDLLKRKVLH
;
A
#
# COMPACT_ATOMS: atom_id res chain seq x y z
N MET A 1 -7.80 -35.99 -12.66
CA MET A 1 -8.05 -35.34 -13.97
C MET A 1 -8.43 -33.86 -13.85
N GLN A 2 -9.16 -33.42 -12.81
CA GLN A 2 -9.48 -31.98 -12.56
C GLN A 2 -8.27 -31.07 -12.23
N SER A 3 -7.16 -31.60 -11.68
CA SER A 3 -5.98 -30.80 -11.32
C SER A 3 -5.12 -30.38 -12.53
N ILE A 4 -5.18 -31.11 -13.64
CA ILE A 4 -4.36 -30.85 -14.84
C ILE A 4 -4.99 -29.74 -15.70
N THR A 5 -6.32 -29.71 -15.79
CA THR A 5 -7.07 -28.65 -16.50
C THR A 5 -6.99 -27.30 -15.79
N SER A 6 -7.09 -27.29 -14.45
CA SER A 6 -6.97 -26.07 -13.64
C SER A 6 -5.62 -25.36 -13.84
N ASN A 7 -4.51 -26.11 -13.79
CA ASN A 7 -3.18 -25.54 -14.02
C ASN A 7 -2.97 -24.99 -15.43
N LYS A 8 -3.60 -25.59 -16.44
CA LYS A 8 -3.53 -25.09 -17.83
C LYS A 8 -4.32 -23.80 -18.00
N PHE A 9 -5.50 -23.72 -17.38
CA PHE A 9 -6.38 -22.54 -17.43
C PHE A 9 -5.77 -21.35 -16.70
N ILE A 10 -5.22 -21.57 -15.50
CA ILE A 10 -4.50 -20.56 -14.73
C ILE A 10 -3.31 -20.02 -15.54
N LYS A 11 -2.53 -20.89 -16.20
CA LYS A 11 -1.43 -20.46 -17.07
C LYS A 11 -1.91 -19.63 -18.26
N ILE A 12 -3.03 -19.99 -18.88
CA ILE A 12 -3.64 -19.21 -19.97
C ILE A 12 -4.07 -17.83 -19.48
N LEU A 13 -4.66 -17.75 -18.29
CA LEU A 13 -5.08 -16.49 -17.67
C LEU A 13 -3.89 -15.59 -17.29
N LEU A 14 -2.78 -16.21 -16.88
CA LEU A 14 -1.55 -15.50 -16.48
C LEU A 14 -0.67 -15.09 -17.67
N LYS A 15 -0.77 -15.76 -18.83
CA LYS A 15 -0.01 -15.42 -20.03
C LYS A 15 -0.06 -13.94 -20.43
N PRO A 16 -1.23 -13.26 -20.47
CA PRO A 16 -1.28 -11.84 -20.81
C PRO A 16 -0.54 -10.96 -19.79
N ILE A 17 -0.63 -11.28 -18.50
CA ILE A 17 0.11 -10.57 -17.44
C ILE A 17 1.62 -10.76 -17.61
N GLN A 18 2.07 -11.98 -17.94
CA GLN A 18 3.47 -12.28 -18.21
C GLN A 18 3.99 -11.57 -19.47
N LEU A 19 3.20 -11.56 -20.54
CA LEU A 19 3.54 -10.88 -21.78
C LEU A 19 3.63 -9.36 -21.57
N TRP A 20 2.69 -8.79 -20.84
CA TRP A 20 2.73 -7.38 -20.43
C TRP A 20 3.99 -7.09 -19.61
N SER A 21 4.30 -7.94 -18.63
CA SER A 21 5.48 -7.76 -17.76
C SER A 21 6.78 -7.82 -18.58
N TYR A 22 6.85 -8.72 -19.57
CA TYR A 22 7.97 -8.81 -20.50
C TYR A 22 8.12 -7.54 -21.34
N PHE A 23 7.02 -7.04 -21.91
CA PHE A 23 7.00 -5.79 -22.68
C PHE A 23 7.40 -4.58 -21.83
N TYR A 24 6.91 -4.50 -20.60
CA TYR A 24 7.25 -3.45 -19.65
C TYR A 24 8.74 -3.44 -19.32
N TYR A 25 9.34 -4.61 -19.14
CA TYR A 25 10.78 -4.73 -18.87
C TYR A 25 11.63 -4.36 -20.10
N GLN A 26 11.18 -4.74 -21.29
CA GLN A 26 11.89 -4.48 -22.54
C GLN A 26 11.78 -3.01 -23.01
N TRP A 27 10.62 -2.37 -22.83
CA TRP A 27 10.32 -1.02 -23.31
C TRP A 27 9.60 -0.15 -22.26
N PRO A 28 10.23 0.13 -21.10
CA PRO A 28 9.55 0.74 -19.96
C PRO A 28 9.00 2.13 -20.27
N ARG A 29 9.75 2.96 -21.02
CA ARG A 29 9.34 4.33 -21.36
C ARG A 29 8.06 4.36 -22.19
N LEU A 30 7.97 3.49 -23.19
CA LEU A 30 6.81 3.39 -24.08
C LEU A 30 5.57 2.93 -23.32
N CYS A 31 5.72 1.92 -22.47
CA CYS A 31 4.64 1.43 -21.62
C CYS A 31 4.12 2.51 -20.66
N ILE A 32 5.01 3.30 -20.05
CA ILE A 32 4.61 4.41 -19.17
C ILE A 32 3.85 5.48 -19.96
N VAL A 33 4.37 5.90 -21.12
CA VAL A 33 3.70 6.90 -21.98
C VAL A 33 2.31 6.43 -22.38
N VAL A 34 2.17 5.18 -22.84
CA VAL A 34 0.87 4.61 -23.23
C VAL A 34 -0.09 4.56 -22.03
N ALA A 35 0.38 4.15 -20.86
CA ALA A 35 -0.43 4.12 -19.64
C ALA A 35 -0.90 5.51 -19.23
N THR A 36 -0.02 6.52 -19.26
CA THR A 36 -0.35 7.91 -18.95
C THR A 36 -1.34 8.50 -19.95
N LEU A 37 -1.16 8.25 -21.25
CA LEU A 37 -2.10 8.68 -22.28
C LEU A 37 -3.48 8.03 -22.12
N SER A 38 -3.53 6.73 -21.86
CA SER A 38 -4.77 6.00 -21.57
C SER A 38 -5.49 6.59 -20.35
N TRP A 39 -4.73 6.90 -19.29
CA TRP A 39 -5.28 7.55 -18.10
C TRP A 39 -5.83 8.95 -18.38
N LEU A 40 -5.15 9.77 -19.21
CA LEU A 40 -5.63 11.09 -19.62
C LEU A 40 -6.94 11.00 -20.44
N ILE A 41 -7.06 10.01 -21.33
CA ILE A 41 -8.29 9.77 -22.09
C ILE A 41 -9.44 9.40 -21.16
N ALA A 42 -9.18 8.51 -20.19
CA ALA A 42 -10.17 8.18 -19.16
C ALA A 42 -10.56 9.41 -18.33
N GLN A 43 -9.58 10.21 -17.89
CA GLN A 43 -9.82 11.44 -17.14
C GLN A 43 -10.70 12.43 -17.93
N TRP A 44 -10.45 12.57 -19.24
CA TRP A 44 -11.27 13.41 -20.11
C TRP A 44 -12.72 12.87 -20.20
N TYR A 45 -12.88 11.56 -20.39
CA TYR A 45 -14.18 10.91 -20.40
C TYR A 45 -14.94 11.08 -19.08
N PHE A 46 -14.28 10.91 -17.93
CA PHE A 46 -14.90 11.12 -16.62
C PHE A 46 -15.28 12.57 -16.37
N THR A 47 -14.51 13.52 -16.92
CA THR A 47 -14.86 14.94 -16.86
C THR A 47 -16.14 15.23 -17.65
N TYR A 48 -16.33 14.57 -18.79
CA TYR A 48 -17.54 14.70 -19.61
C TYR A 48 -18.81 14.27 -18.87
N ILE A 49 -18.73 13.22 -18.04
CA ILE A 49 -19.86 12.75 -17.21
C ILE A 49 -19.94 13.48 -15.85
N GLU A 50 -19.31 14.65 -15.72
CA GLU A 50 -19.23 15.48 -14.49
C GLU A 50 -18.63 14.78 -13.26
N PHE A 51 -17.99 13.62 -13.45
CA PHE A 51 -17.38 12.81 -12.40
C PHE A 51 -15.84 12.87 -12.41
N GLY A 52 -15.27 13.82 -13.16
CA GLY A 52 -13.84 13.94 -13.41
C GLY A 52 -13.02 14.12 -12.13
N LEU A 53 -13.51 14.95 -11.21
CA LEU A 53 -12.83 15.20 -9.93
C LEU A 53 -12.70 13.92 -9.09
N VAL A 54 -13.76 13.13 -9.01
CA VAL A 54 -13.78 11.91 -8.18
C VAL A 54 -12.85 10.86 -8.77
N PHE A 55 -12.85 10.69 -10.10
CA PHE A 55 -11.91 9.81 -10.78
C PHE A 55 -10.46 10.26 -10.55
N PHE A 56 -10.18 11.57 -10.67
CA PHE A 56 -8.85 12.12 -10.44
C PHE A 56 -8.34 11.85 -9.03
N VAL A 57 -9.12 12.23 -8.00
CA VAL A 57 -8.74 12.03 -6.59
C VAL A 57 -8.58 10.54 -6.26
N SER A 58 -9.49 9.69 -6.74
CA SER A 58 -9.38 8.23 -6.54
C SER A 58 -8.12 7.67 -7.19
N SER A 59 -7.78 8.14 -8.38
CA SER A 59 -6.55 7.73 -9.08
C SER A 59 -5.29 8.15 -8.32
N LEU A 60 -5.28 9.32 -7.67
CA LEU A 60 -4.18 9.75 -6.80
C LEU A 60 -4.02 8.83 -5.61
N PHE A 61 -5.11 8.41 -4.96
CA PHE A 61 -5.04 7.42 -3.87
C PHE A 61 -4.52 6.07 -4.36
N VAL A 62 -4.99 5.59 -5.51
CA VAL A 62 -4.49 4.34 -6.10
C VAL A 62 -2.99 4.45 -6.40
N PHE A 63 -2.55 5.57 -7.00
CA PHE A 63 -1.14 5.83 -7.26
C PHE A 63 -0.35 5.86 -5.95
N LEU A 64 -0.85 6.54 -4.93
CA LEU A 64 -0.25 6.56 -3.60
C LEU A 64 -0.07 5.12 -3.09
N PHE A 65 -1.13 4.31 -3.03
CA PHE A 65 -1.06 2.94 -2.53
C PHE A 65 -0.13 2.02 -3.31
N ILE A 66 -0.05 2.17 -4.64
CA ILE A 66 0.88 1.39 -5.48
C ILE A 66 2.33 1.83 -5.22
N ASN A 67 2.56 3.12 -4.98
CA ASN A 67 3.89 3.67 -4.71
C ASN A 67 4.28 3.59 -3.23
N LEU A 68 3.35 3.24 -2.33
CA LEU A 68 3.65 2.81 -0.97
C LEU A 68 4.42 1.50 -1.07
N GLY A 69 5.74 1.61 -1.24
CA GLY A 69 6.64 0.48 -1.26
C GLY A 69 6.50 -0.36 0.01
N LYS A 70 6.78 -1.66 -0.09
CA LYS A 70 6.91 -2.50 1.08
C LYS A 70 8.11 -2.01 1.88
N ARG A 71 7.90 -1.43 3.06
CA ARG A 71 8.99 -1.17 4.02
C ARG A 71 9.70 -2.49 4.27
N LYS A 72 11.01 -2.54 4.07
CA LYS A 72 11.79 -3.69 4.53
C LYS A 72 11.69 -3.71 6.05
N SER A 73 11.46 -4.89 6.63
CA SER A 73 11.31 -5.04 8.09
C SER A 73 12.49 -4.51 8.91
N ASN A 74 13.65 -4.32 8.27
CA ASN A 74 14.88 -3.77 8.88
C ASN A 74 15.21 -2.34 8.44
N GLU A 75 14.34 -1.65 7.70
CA GLU A 75 14.56 -0.22 7.41
C GLU A 75 14.26 0.59 8.66
N LEU A 76 15.32 1.21 9.19
CA LEU A 76 15.28 2.14 10.31
C LEU A 76 14.16 3.16 10.05
N SER A 77 13.12 3.14 10.89
CA SER A 77 12.18 4.25 10.92
C SER A 77 12.91 5.47 11.51
N ALA A 78 12.42 6.68 11.25
CA ALA A 78 12.95 7.86 11.94
C ALA A 78 12.97 7.65 13.48
N TYR A 79 12.03 6.86 14.01
CA TYR A 79 12.02 6.49 15.42
C TYR A 79 13.19 5.59 15.86
N SER A 80 13.68 4.67 15.03
CA SER A 80 14.85 3.86 15.40
C SER A 80 16.16 4.63 15.28
N VAL A 81 16.19 5.73 14.51
CA VAL A 81 17.33 6.68 14.53
C VAL A 81 17.44 7.37 15.89
N PHE A 82 16.31 7.64 16.56
CA PHE A 82 16.28 8.29 17.87
C PHE A 82 16.11 7.32 19.05
N ASN A 83 15.67 6.09 18.80
CA ASN A 83 15.48 5.04 19.80
C ASN A 83 15.92 3.68 19.26
N PRO A 84 17.23 3.46 19.07
CA PRO A 84 17.77 2.22 18.53
C PRO A 84 17.51 0.99 19.41
N GLN A 85 17.20 1.17 20.69
CA GLN A 85 16.90 0.10 21.64
C GLN A 85 15.39 -0.16 21.81
N CYS A 86 14.53 0.62 21.12
CA CYS A 86 13.09 0.57 21.28
C CYS A 86 12.65 0.66 22.75
N GLU A 87 13.39 1.41 23.57
CA GLU A 87 13.04 1.61 24.96
C GLU A 87 11.79 2.47 25.08
N ARG A 88 10.91 2.15 26.03
CA ARG A 88 9.74 2.98 26.29
C ARG A 88 10.20 4.36 26.74
N LEU A 89 9.69 5.40 26.09
CA LEU A 89 10.03 6.78 26.44
C LEU A 89 9.68 7.01 27.93
N PRO A 90 10.63 7.48 28.75
CA PRO A 90 10.34 7.81 30.14
C PRO A 90 9.27 8.91 30.17
N GLY A 91 8.15 8.62 30.84
CA GLY A 91 6.97 9.51 30.87
C GLY A 91 5.78 9.04 30.01
N THR A 92 5.92 7.96 29.22
CA THR A 92 4.74 7.32 28.61
C THR A 92 3.95 6.62 29.71
N LEU A 93 2.70 7.02 29.94
CA LEU A 93 1.80 6.38 30.91
C LEU A 93 1.70 4.88 30.61
N THR A 94 2.48 4.08 31.31
CA THR A 94 2.49 2.63 31.13
C THR A 94 1.25 2.09 31.83
N ALA A 95 0.52 1.17 31.21
CA ALA A 95 -0.69 0.57 31.78
C ALA A 95 -0.48 0.03 33.22
N ALA A 96 0.73 -0.44 33.54
CA ALA A 96 1.12 -0.85 34.89
C ALA A 96 1.13 0.30 35.92
N HIS A 97 1.50 1.52 35.51
CA HIS A 97 1.45 2.71 36.36
C HIS A 97 -0.01 3.12 36.62
N PHE A 98 -0.84 3.04 35.57
CA PHE A 98 -2.28 3.30 35.67
C PHE A 98 -3.00 2.29 36.58
N GLU A 99 -2.67 1.00 36.48
CA GLU A 99 -3.18 -0.02 37.42
C GLU A 99 -2.77 0.26 38.86
N THR A 100 -1.51 0.64 39.09
CA THR A 100 -1.00 0.93 40.44
C THR A 100 -1.71 2.12 41.07
N ASP A 101 -1.95 3.19 40.30
CA ASP A 101 -2.67 4.37 40.77
C ASP A 101 -4.16 4.09 41.02
N LEU A 102 -4.80 3.27 40.16
CA LEU A 102 -6.17 2.83 40.39
C LEU A 102 -6.30 1.95 41.64
N LEU A 103 -5.38 1.01 41.86
CA LEU A 103 -5.37 0.16 43.04
C LEU A 103 -5.11 0.96 44.32
N LYS A 104 -4.15 1.89 44.30
CA LYS A 104 -3.90 2.80 45.43
C LYS A 104 -5.13 3.66 45.76
N ARG A 105 -5.82 4.18 44.74
CA ARG A 105 -7.05 4.96 44.93
C ARG A 105 -8.18 4.13 45.54
N LYS A 106 -8.27 2.84 45.19
CA LYS A 106 -9.30 1.91 45.70
C LYS A 106 -9.09 1.50 47.16
N VAL A 107 -7.85 1.57 47.65
CA VAL A 107 -7.49 1.23 49.05
C VAL A 107 -7.70 2.41 50.00
N LEU A 108 -7.70 3.65 49.48
CA LEU A 108 -7.87 4.88 50.26
C LEU A 108 -9.32 5.37 50.37
N HIS A 109 -10.30 4.53 50.00
CA HIS A 109 -11.74 4.80 50.10
C HIS A 109 -12.47 3.66 50.79
#